data_AF-A0A1H7CHA7-F1
#
_entry.id   AF-A0A1H7CHA7-F1
#
_cell.length_a   1.000
_cell.length_b   1.000
_cell.length_c   1.000
_cell.angle_alpha   90.00
_cell.angle_beta   90.00
_cell.angle_gamma   90.00
#
_symmetry.space_group_name_H-M   'P 1'
#
loop_
_entity.id
_entity.type
_entity.pdbx_description
1 polymer ?
#
loop_
_entity_poly.entity_id
_entity_poly.type
_entity_poly.pdbx_seq_one_letter_code
_entity_poly.pdbx_strand_id
1 'polypeptide(L)' 'MARLIDDARKFVSGLTAIPGRQAYFLDVPGTASAQTLSVVSFEAVEKMGAPTEVCIVLTHPQRLACA' A
#
# COMPACT_ATOMS: atom_id res chain seq x y z
N MET A 1 -13.57 9.13 21.86
CA MET A 1 -12.81 8.12 21.08
C MET A 1 -12.51 8.50 19.64
N ALA A 2 -13.34 9.29 18.93
CA ALA A 2 -13.04 9.71 17.55
C ALA A 2 -11.73 10.52 17.40
N ARG A 3 -11.43 11.44 18.35
CA ARG A 3 -10.22 12.28 18.30
C ARG A 3 -8.90 11.49 18.31
N LEU A 4 -8.87 10.37 19.04
CA LEU A 4 -7.68 9.54 19.20
C LEU A 4 -7.31 8.80 17.91
N ILE A 5 -8.33 8.43 17.12
CA ILE A 5 -8.15 7.80 15.80
C ILE A 5 -7.72 8.85 14.77
N ASP A 6 -8.27 10.06 14.83
CA ASP A 6 -7.89 11.18 13.96
C ASP A 6 -6.44 11.66 14.20
N ASP A 7 -6.04 11.80 15.47
CA ASP A 7 -4.68 12.18 15.84
C ASP A 7 -3.66 11.10 15.42
N ALA A 8 -4.02 9.82 15.57
CA ALA A 8 -3.22 8.71 15.08
C ALA A 8 -3.07 8.75 13.55
N ARG A 9 -4.16 9.03 12.81
CA ARG A 9 -4.12 9.16 11.35
C ARG A 9 -3.20 10.30 10.90
N LYS A 10 -3.30 11.46 11.57
CA LYS A 10 -2.46 12.63 11.28
C LYS A 10 -0.98 12.38 11.56
N PHE A 11 -0.68 11.64 12.64
CA PHE A 11 0.67 11.22 12.97
C PHE A 11 1.25 10.23 11.95
N VAL A 12 0.45 9.23 11.53
CA VAL A 12 0.85 8.25 10.50
C VAL A 12 1.11 8.93 9.15
N SER A 13 0.28 9.90 8.75
CA SER A 13 0.53 10.69 7.54
C SER A 13 1.81 11.54 7.60
N GLY A 14 2.21 11.99 8.80
CA GLY A 14 3.49 12.67 9.01
C GLY A 14 4.69 11.72 8.89
N LEU A 15 4.53 10.46 9.27
CA LEU A 15 5.58 9.42 9.16
C LEU A 15 5.84 8.99 7.71
N THR A 16 4.84 9.05 6.83
CA THR A 16 5.02 8.77 5.39
C THR A 16 5.76 9.91 4.66
N ALA A 17 5.82 11.11 5.25
CA ALA A 17 6.55 12.26 4.70
C ALA A 17 8.05 12.25 5.04
N ILE A 18 8.52 11.31 5.88
CA ILE A 18 9.94 11.14 6.19
C ILE A 18 10.63 10.47 4.99
N PRO A 19 11.61 11.12 4.34
CA PRO A 19 12.34 10.51 3.23
C PRO A 19 12.99 9.19 3.67
N GLY A 20 12.82 8.13 2.88
CA GLY A 20 13.33 6.78 3.17
C GLY A 20 12.35 5.83 3.86
N ARG A 21 11.13 6.27 4.24
CA ARG A 21 10.05 5.36 4.64
C ARG A 21 9.16 5.01 3.46
N GLN A 22 8.60 3.80 3.49
CA GLN A 22 7.64 3.35 2.49
C GLN A 22 6.36 4.20 2.58
N ALA A 23 6.05 4.90 1.49
CA ALA A 23 4.91 5.82 1.42
C ALA A 23 3.57 5.12 1.08
N TYR A 24 3.63 3.94 0.46
CA TYR A 24 2.47 3.25 -0.08
C TYR A 24 2.33 1.85 0.53
N PHE A 25 1.11 1.47 0.91
CA PHE A 25 0.80 0.17 1.50
C PHE A 25 -0.30 -0.51 0.69
N LEU A 26 -0.18 -1.82 0.48
CA LEU A 26 -1.19 -2.64 -0.18
C LEU A 26 -1.75 -3.62 0.85
N ASP A 27 -3.03 -3.45 1.19
CA ASP A 27 -3.76 -4.42 2.01
C ASP A 27 -4.57 -5.34 1.10
N VAL A 28 -4.37 -6.65 1.23
CA VAL A 28 -5.11 -7.67 0.48
C VAL A 28 -5.92 -8.49 1.48
N PRO A 29 -7.24 -8.27 1.56
CA PRO A 29 -8.10 -9.01 2.46
C PRO A 29 -7.96 -10.53 2.24
N GLY A 30 -7.85 -11.29 3.34
CA GLY A 30 -7.74 -12.75 3.29
C GLY A 30 -6.33 -13.30 3.02
N THR A 31 -5.34 -12.43 2.78
CA THR A 31 -3.95 -12.87 2.52
C THR A 31 -2.97 -12.27 3.52
N ALA A 32 -2.65 -13.01 4.58
CA ALA A 32 -1.73 -12.54 5.62
C ALA A 32 -0.31 -12.23 5.09
N SER A 33 0.14 -12.93 4.04
CA SER A 33 1.44 -12.68 3.41
C SER A 33 1.54 -11.33 2.71
N ALA A 34 0.40 -10.67 2.41
CA ALA A 34 0.38 -9.36 1.78
C ALA A 34 0.96 -8.26 2.69
N GLN A 35 0.92 -8.46 4.02
CA GLN A 35 1.47 -7.50 4.99
C GLN A 35 3.00 -7.35 4.89
N THR A 36 3.68 -8.33 4.29
CA THR A 36 5.13 -8.29 4.06
C THR A 36 5.52 -7.71 2.71
N LEU A 37 4.54 -7.34 1.86
CA LEU A 37 4.80 -6.74 0.56
C LEU A 37 5.14 -5.25 0.72
N SER A 38 6.24 -4.85 0.08
CA SER A 38 6.67 -3.47 0.01
C SER A 38 6.39 -2.89 -1.37
N VAL A 39 5.57 -1.84 -1.45
CA VAL A 39 5.17 -1.18 -2.70
C VAL A 39 6.27 -0.22 -3.14
N VAL A 40 6.83 -0.46 -4.34
CA VAL A 40 7.86 0.39 -4.94
C VAL A 40 7.21 1.49 -5.78
N SER A 41 6.28 1.10 -6.65
CA SER A 41 5.51 2.01 -7.49
C SER A 41 4.18 1.39 -7.87
N PHE A 42 3.25 2.22 -8.32
CA PHE A 42 2.00 1.76 -8.91
C PHE A 42 1.54 2.71 -10.01
N GLU A 43 0.80 2.17 -10.96
CA GLU A 43 0.07 2.90 -11.98
C GLU A 43 -1.39 2.49 -11.89
N ALA A 44 -2.28 3.46 -11.75
CA ALA A 44 -3.72 3.25 -11.71
C ALA A 44 -4.36 3.98 -12.89
N VAL A 45 -5.03 3.22 -13.74
CA VAL A 45 -5.71 3.73 -14.93
C VAL A 45 -7.20 3.56 -14.74
N GLU A 46 -7.91 4.69 -14.71
CA GLU A 46 -9.37 4.74 -14.67
C GLU A 46 -9.89 5.28 -16.00
N LYS A 47 -10.81 4.54 -16.61
CA LYS A 47 -11.44 4.89 -17.90
C LYS A 47 -12.95 4.82 -17.75
N MET A 48 -13.65 5.77 -18.36
CA MET A 48 -15.11 5.74 -18.36
C MET A 48 -15.67 4.50 -19.05
N GLY A 49 -16.53 3.77 -18.35
CA GLY A 49 -17.19 2.57 -18.88
C GLY A 49 -16.30 1.33 -18.96
N ALA A 50 -15.09 1.36 -18.40
CA ALA A 50 -14.19 0.22 -18.34
C ALA A 50 -13.70 -0.04 -16.90
N PRO A 51 -13.25 -1.26 -16.58
CA PRO A 51 -12.68 -1.58 -15.27
C PRO A 51 -11.45 -0.72 -14.95
N THR A 52 -11.26 -0.44 -13.66
CA THR A 52 -10.03 0.17 -13.16
C THR A 52 -8.89 -0.85 -13.26
N GLU A 53 -7.81 -0.46 -13.93
CA GLU A 53 -6.60 -1.27 -14.04
C GLU A 53 -5.55 -0.70 -13.08
N VAL A 54 -5.04 -1.54 -12.18
CA VAL A 54 -3.99 -1.14 -11.24
C VAL A 54 -2.80 -2.08 -11.39
N CYS A 55 -1.69 -1.53 -11.87
CA CYS A 55 -0.41 -2.22 -12.00
C CYS A 55 0.49 -1.81 -10.84
N ILE A 56 0.89 -2.77 -10.00
CA ILE A 56 1.69 -2.51 -8.80
C ILE A 56 3.01 -3.23 -8.91
N VAL A 57 4.12 -2.49 -8.76
CA VAL A 57 5.46 -3.06 -8.61
C VAL A 57 5.75 -3.20 -7.13
N LEU A 58 6.00 -4.44 -6.72
CA LEU A 58 6.17 -4.81 -5.32
C LEU A 58 7.48 -5.58 -5.10
N THR A 59 7.96 -5.53 -3.86
CA THR A 59 9.10 -6.30 -3.36
C THR A 59 8.68 -7.07 -2.12
N HIS A 60 9.33 -8.21 -1.87
CA HIS A 60 9.03 -9.06 -0.73
C HIS A 60 10.36 -9.57 -0.13
N PRO A 61 10.50 -9.63 1.21
CA PRO A 61 11.75 -10.07 1.85
C PRO A 61 12.07 -11.54 1.57
N GLN A 62 11.04 -12.37 1.35
CA GLN A 62 11.21 -13.74 0.88
C GLN A 62 10.98 -13.82 -0.62
N ARG A 63 11.69 -14.72 -1.29
CA ARG A 63 11.50 -14.97 -2.72
C ARG A 63 10.05 -15.42 -2.95
N LEU A 64 9.30 -14.64 -3.73
CA LEU A 64 7.98 -15.05 -4.17
C LEU A 64 8.15 -16.31 -5.01
N ALA A 65 7.37 -17.36 -4.69
CA ALA A 65 7.32 -18.53 -5.54
C ALA A 65 6.80 -18.08 -6.92
N CYS A 66 7.53 -18.42 -7.98
CA CYS A 66 6.98 -18.30 -9.31
C CYS A 66 5.81 -19.30 -9.39
N ALA A 67 4.60 -18.78 -9.61
CA ALA A 67 3.44 -19.61 -9.94
C ALA A 67 3.54 -20.10 -11.39
#